data_AF-A0A919T7K4-F1
#
_entry.id   AF-A0A919T7K4-F1
#
_cell.length_a   1.000
_cell.length_b   1.000
_cell.length_c   1.000
_cell.angle_alpha   90.00
_cell.angle_beta   90.00
_cell.angle_gamma   90.00
#
_symmetry.space_group_name_H-M   'P 1'
#
loop_
_entity.id
_entity.type
_entity.pdbx_description
1 polymer ?
#
loop_
_entity_poly.entity_id
_entity_poly.type
_entity_poly.pdbx_seq_one_letter_code
_entity_poly.pdbx_strand_id
1 'polypeptide(L)'
;MNVLLDVAELLGPPFTWDKFTDMAARHSATPTPHLADRRVDSLRAIALTQSGRFAGPEMLEVWTSKHIDDLLVRKATQPRDGGTPEASGLGWSREDAEDLLQDLLYDLVFDMTGGGLVNFDGVEGHPPLDHEDACVFTTALQAADESLPPSIKYCVTRDYAFRRAPHLSSNVLVLYPDEFVRLVQRSRQAVAMKQLLGPR
;
A
#
# COMPACT_ATOMS: atom_id res chain seq x y z
N MET A 1 -5.92 1.43 2.72
CA MET A 1 -6.98 0.71 1.99
C MET A 1 -7.13 1.16 0.54
N ASN A 2 -7.29 2.47 0.27
CA ASN A 2 -7.58 3.03 -1.06
C ASN A 2 -6.62 2.58 -2.19
N VAL A 3 -5.34 2.32 -1.89
CA VAL A 3 -4.34 1.85 -2.88
C VAL A 3 -4.66 0.46 -3.43
N LEU A 4 -5.11 -0.48 -2.58
CA LEU A 4 -5.45 -1.84 -3.00
C LEU A 4 -6.73 -1.83 -3.86
N LEU A 5 -7.73 -1.04 -3.44
CA LEU A 5 -8.99 -0.88 -4.17
C LEU A 5 -8.81 -0.15 -5.51
N ASP A 6 -7.89 0.82 -5.61
CA ASP A 6 -7.54 1.47 -6.87
C ASP A 6 -7.02 0.48 -7.91
N VAL A 7 -6.13 -0.41 -7.47
CA VAL A 7 -5.53 -1.43 -8.33
C VAL A 7 -6.58 -2.46 -8.74
N ALA A 8 -7.41 -2.90 -7.78
CA ALA A 8 -8.55 -3.75 -8.08
C ALA A 8 -9.47 -3.09 -9.14
N GLU A 9 -9.87 -1.83 -8.95
CA GLU A 9 -10.73 -1.11 -9.88
C GLU A 9 -10.11 -0.97 -11.28
N LEU A 10 -8.80 -0.72 -11.37
CA LEU A 10 -8.08 -0.63 -12.65
C LEU A 10 -8.03 -1.96 -13.41
N LEU A 11 -7.86 -3.07 -12.71
CA LEU A 11 -7.65 -4.39 -13.33
C LEU A 11 -8.97 -5.13 -13.59
N GLY A 12 -9.99 -4.86 -12.76
CA GLY A 12 -11.26 -5.57 -12.78
C GLY A 12 -11.16 -7.02 -12.27
N PRO A 13 -12.31 -7.65 -11.94
CA PRO A 13 -12.34 -9.03 -11.50
C PRO A 13 -12.21 -10.03 -12.68
N PRO A 14 -11.72 -11.26 -12.45
CA PRO A 14 -10.95 -11.65 -11.27
C PRO A 14 -9.57 -10.96 -11.28
N PHE A 15 -8.98 -10.72 -10.11
CA PHE A 15 -7.61 -10.24 -10.02
C PHE A 15 -6.64 -11.32 -10.54
N THR A 16 -5.55 -10.91 -11.21
CA THR A 16 -4.41 -11.78 -11.54
C THR A 16 -3.12 -10.96 -11.60
N TRP A 17 -1.99 -11.57 -11.26
CA TRP A 17 -0.67 -10.93 -11.40
C TRP A 17 -0.26 -10.67 -12.85
N ASP A 18 -0.78 -11.43 -13.82
CA ASP A 18 -0.55 -11.18 -15.24
C ASP A 18 -1.20 -9.86 -15.67
N LYS A 19 -2.48 -9.63 -15.34
CA LYS A 19 -3.15 -8.34 -15.57
C LYS A 19 -2.40 -7.20 -14.89
N PHE A 20 -1.95 -7.42 -13.65
CA PHE A 20 -1.18 -6.43 -12.89
C PHE A 20 0.11 -6.06 -13.62
N THR A 21 0.90 -7.05 -14.02
CA THR A 21 2.20 -6.87 -14.68
C THR A 21 2.05 -6.16 -16.02
N ASP A 22 1.07 -6.58 -16.83
CA ASP A 22 0.75 -5.95 -18.10
C ASP A 22 0.36 -4.47 -17.92
N MET A 23 -0.49 -4.17 -16.94
CA MET A 23 -0.90 -2.80 -16.66
C MET A 23 0.27 -1.95 -16.16
N ALA A 24 1.09 -2.49 -15.26
CA ALA A 24 2.27 -1.81 -14.73
C ALA A 24 3.29 -1.50 -15.85
N ALA A 25 3.49 -2.45 -16.77
CA ALA A 25 4.37 -2.28 -17.92
C ALA A 25 3.89 -1.17 -18.86
N ARG A 26 2.58 -1.13 -19.18
CA ARG A 26 1.97 -0.08 -20.04
C ARG A 26 2.16 1.32 -19.48
N HIS A 27 2.17 1.46 -18.16
CA HIS A 27 2.33 2.74 -17.48
C HIS A 27 3.74 2.97 -16.92
N SER A 28 4.73 2.15 -17.26
CA SER A 28 6.08 2.28 -16.71
C SER A 28 6.79 3.58 -17.14
N ALA A 29 6.53 4.04 -18.37
CA ALA A 29 7.18 5.23 -18.95
C ALA A 29 6.38 6.54 -18.78
N THR A 30 5.16 6.51 -18.21
CA THR A 30 4.38 7.73 -18.05
C THR A 30 4.92 8.60 -16.90
N PRO A 31 4.65 9.91 -16.86
CA PRO A 31 5.13 10.76 -15.75
C PRO A 31 4.57 10.34 -14.38
N THR A 32 5.31 10.64 -13.32
CA THR A 32 4.85 10.56 -11.92
C THR A 32 4.85 11.98 -11.33
N PRO A 33 3.69 12.53 -10.93
CA PRO A 33 2.40 11.86 -10.76
C PRO A 33 1.67 11.65 -12.10
N HIS A 34 0.84 10.61 -12.17
CA HIS A 34 0.00 10.34 -13.32
C HIS A 34 -1.28 11.19 -13.26
N LEU A 35 -1.27 12.34 -13.94
CA LEU A 35 -2.33 13.36 -13.80
C LEU A 35 -3.70 12.93 -14.35
N ALA A 36 -3.73 12.04 -15.35
CA ALA A 36 -4.98 11.61 -15.97
C ALA A 36 -5.74 10.57 -15.15
N ASP A 37 -5.02 9.73 -14.40
CA ASP A 37 -5.61 8.69 -13.56
C ASP A 37 -4.66 8.39 -12.40
N ARG A 38 -5.06 8.80 -11.19
CA ARG A 38 -4.25 8.67 -9.98
C ARG A 38 -4.08 7.21 -9.53
N ARG A 39 -4.96 6.31 -9.96
CA ARG A 39 -4.88 4.88 -9.62
C ARG A 39 -3.62 4.24 -10.21
N VAL A 40 -3.09 4.82 -11.29
CA VAL A 40 -1.82 4.39 -11.89
C VAL A 40 -0.66 4.56 -10.92
N ASP A 41 -0.67 5.60 -10.08
CA ASP A 41 0.38 5.77 -9.06
C ASP A 41 0.22 4.76 -7.90
N SER A 42 -1.01 4.35 -7.56
CA SER A 42 -1.29 3.24 -6.64
C SER A 42 -0.75 1.91 -7.20
N LEU A 43 -1.00 1.63 -8.47
CA LEU A 43 -0.45 0.47 -9.19
C LEU A 43 1.09 0.45 -9.13
N ARG A 44 1.72 1.60 -9.41
CA ARG A 44 3.19 1.73 -9.36
C ARG A 44 3.75 1.57 -7.95
N ALA A 45 3.04 2.06 -6.93
CA ALA A 45 3.46 1.90 -5.54
C ALA A 45 3.53 0.40 -5.18
N ILE A 46 2.52 -0.39 -5.55
CA ILE A 46 2.55 -1.86 -5.37
C ILE A 46 3.63 -2.49 -6.25
N ALA A 47 3.77 -2.09 -7.52
CA ALA A 47 4.76 -2.70 -8.41
C ALA A 47 6.20 -2.53 -7.89
N LEU A 48 6.49 -1.40 -7.23
CA LEU A 48 7.79 -1.15 -6.61
C LEU A 48 8.03 -2.00 -5.36
N THR A 49 6.98 -2.39 -4.64
CA THR A 49 7.08 -3.19 -3.40
C THR A 49 7.30 -4.67 -3.68
N GLN A 50 6.83 -5.21 -4.82
CA GLN A 50 6.91 -6.64 -5.18
C GLN A 50 8.32 -7.26 -5.05
N SER A 51 9.38 -6.46 -5.21
CA SER A 51 10.76 -6.96 -5.07
C SER A 51 11.19 -7.28 -3.62
N GLY A 52 10.41 -6.88 -2.62
CA GLY A 52 10.78 -7.00 -1.20
C GLY A 52 11.97 -6.11 -0.78
N ARG A 53 12.40 -5.17 -1.65
CA ARG A 53 13.57 -4.31 -1.41
C ARG A 53 13.22 -2.84 -1.55
N PHE A 54 13.63 -2.02 -0.58
CA PHE A 54 13.46 -0.57 -0.63
C PHE A 54 14.49 0.06 -1.57
N ALA A 55 15.75 0.09 -1.14
CA ALA A 55 16.89 0.52 -1.94
C ALA A 55 18.13 -0.33 -1.62
N GLY A 56 18.71 -0.97 -2.64
CA GLY A 56 19.84 -1.89 -2.42
C GLY A 56 19.45 -3.06 -1.51
N PRO A 57 20.20 -3.34 -0.42
CA PRO A 57 19.94 -4.47 0.46
C PRO A 57 18.81 -4.21 1.49
N GLU A 58 18.32 -2.98 1.63
CA GLU A 58 17.27 -2.65 2.60
C GLU A 58 15.97 -3.38 2.24
N MET A 59 15.38 -4.10 3.20
CA MET A 59 14.12 -4.81 3.01
C MET A 59 12.94 -3.83 2.95
N LEU A 60 11.95 -4.17 2.13
CA LEU A 60 10.67 -3.49 2.07
C LEU A 60 9.58 -4.53 2.21
N GLU A 61 9.03 -4.62 3.41
CA GLU A 61 8.00 -5.57 3.78
C GLU A 61 6.62 -4.90 3.73
N VAL A 62 5.61 -5.65 3.30
CA VAL A 62 4.20 -5.24 3.42
C VAL A 62 3.56 -5.99 4.57
N TRP A 63 2.88 -5.27 5.43
CA TRP A 63 2.22 -5.82 6.61
C TRP A 63 0.72 -5.57 6.54
N THR A 64 -0.06 -6.54 7.02
CA THR A 64 -1.51 -6.44 7.11
C THR A 64 -2.00 -6.70 8.54
N SER A 65 -3.30 -6.56 8.75
CA SER A 65 -4.01 -6.97 9.96
C SER A 65 -5.38 -7.52 9.57
N LYS A 66 -6.01 -8.27 10.47
CA LYS A 66 -7.38 -8.77 10.25
C LYS A 66 -8.36 -7.67 9.84
N HIS A 67 -8.21 -6.47 10.40
CA HIS A 67 -9.06 -5.34 10.04
C HIS A 67 -8.88 -4.89 8.59
N ILE A 68 -7.63 -4.83 8.10
CA ILE A 68 -7.33 -4.49 6.70
C ILE A 68 -7.89 -5.57 5.78
N ASP A 69 -7.69 -6.85 6.12
CA ASP A 69 -8.19 -7.98 5.34
C ASP A 69 -9.72 -7.94 5.20
N ASP A 70 -10.44 -7.84 6.32
CA ASP A 70 -11.89 -7.79 6.36
C ASP A 70 -12.43 -6.54 5.62
N LEU A 71 -11.74 -5.40 5.77
CA LEU A 71 -12.13 -4.15 5.12
C LEU A 71 -11.90 -4.19 3.60
N LEU A 72 -10.86 -4.85 3.11
CA LEU A 72 -10.62 -5.03 1.68
C LEU A 72 -11.77 -5.79 1.03
N VAL A 73 -12.13 -6.95 1.58
CA VAL A 73 -13.24 -7.78 1.07
C VAL A 73 -14.56 -7.01 1.14
N ARG A 74 -14.83 -6.34 2.28
CA ARG A 74 -16.04 -5.53 2.46
C ARG A 74 -16.14 -4.41 1.43
N LYS A 75 -15.07 -3.65 1.20
CA LYS A 75 -15.08 -2.52 0.25
C LYS A 75 -15.12 -3.00 -1.20
N ALA A 76 -14.51 -4.13 -1.53
CA ALA A 76 -14.61 -4.72 -2.87
C ALA A 76 -16.06 -5.18 -3.18
N THR A 77 -16.75 -5.76 -2.20
CA THR A 77 -18.14 -6.26 -2.36
C THR A 77 -19.22 -5.18 -2.26
N GLN A 78 -18.94 -4.05 -1.62
CA GLN A 78 -19.90 -2.95 -1.51
C GLN A 78 -20.35 -2.46 -2.90
N PRO A 79 -21.63 -2.09 -3.08
CA PRO A 79 -22.16 -1.65 -4.37
C PRO A 79 -21.46 -0.35 -4.82
N ARG A 80 -21.38 -0.14 -6.14
CA ARG A 80 -20.76 1.09 -6.69
C ARG A 80 -21.57 2.34 -6.36
N ASP A 81 -22.89 2.20 -6.36
CA ASP A 81 -23.88 3.24 -6.12
C ASP A 81 -24.41 3.22 -4.67
N GLY A 82 -23.49 3.00 -3.70
CA GLY A 82 -23.80 3.17 -2.29
C GLY A 82 -24.37 4.57 -2.00
N GLY A 83 -25.34 4.63 -1.08
CA GLY A 83 -26.01 5.88 -0.73
C GLY A 83 -25.09 6.94 -0.08
N THR A 84 -23.90 6.55 0.35
CA THR A 84 -22.84 7.44 0.85
C THR A 84 -21.47 6.96 0.34
N PRO A 85 -20.43 7.83 0.29
CA PRO A 85 -19.08 7.43 -0.10
C PRO A 85 -18.51 6.26 0.71
N GLU A 86 -18.86 6.15 1.99
CA GLU A 86 -18.40 5.09 2.89
C GLU A 86 -19.10 3.75 2.63
N ALA A 87 -20.30 3.80 2.04
CA ALA A 87 -21.10 2.64 1.65
C ALA A 87 -20.83 2.19 0.20
N SER A 88 -20.10 2.99 -0.58
CA SER A 88 -19.73 2.67 -1.96
C SER A 88 -18.44 1.86 -2.04
N GLY A 89 -18.43 0.91 -2.97
CA GLY A 89 -17.32 0.00 -3.22
C GLY A 89 -17.14 -0.31 -4.70
N LEU A 90 -16.60 -1.50 -5.01
CA LEU A 90 -16.33 -1.92 -6.40
C LEU A 90 -17.49 -2.68 -7.05
N GLY A 91 -18.46 -3.16 -6.26
CA GLY A 91 -19.59 -3.98 -6.69
C GLY A 91 -19.18 -5.37 -7.17
N TRP A 92 -18.08 -5.91 -6.64
CA TRP A 92 -17.58 -7.23 -7.03
C TRP A 92 -18.38 -8.35 -6.35
N SER A 93 -18.30 -9.54 -6.92
CA SER A 93 -18.80 -10.73 -6.23
C SER A 93 -17.97 -10.97 -4.97
N ARG A 94 -18.55 -11.73 -4.01
CA ARG A 94 -17.82 -12.09 -2.79
C ARG A 94 -16.62 -12.99 -3.09
N GLU A 95 -16.76 -13.90 -4.04
CA GLU A 95 -15.69 -14.78 -4.52
C GLU A 95 -14.52 -13.95 -5.07
N ASP A 96 -14.77 -13.05 -6.02
CA ASP A 96 -13.71 -12.19 -6.60
C ASP A 96 -13.04 -11.29 -5.55
N ALA A 97 -13.77 -10.89 -4.50
CA ALA A 97 -13.23 -10.08 -3.41
C ALA A 97 -12.38 -10.88 -2.42
N GLU A 98 -12.75 -12.14 -2.17
CA GLU A 98 -11.95 -13.08 -1.38
C GLU A 98 -10.69 -13.49 -2.16
N ASP A 99 -10.79 -13.72 -3.47
CA ASP A 99 -9.65 -13.94 -4.36
C ASP A 99 -8.73 -12.71 -4.41
N LEU A 100 -9.27 -11.49 -4.43
CA LEU A 100 -8.45 -10.28 -4.32
C LEU A 100 -7.65 -10.24 -3.01
N LEU A 101 -8.22 -10.70 -1.89
CA LEU A 101 -7.49 -10.78 -0.62
C LEU A 101 -6.36 -11.81 -0.70
N GLN A 102 -6.64 -13.02 -1.20
CA GLN A 102 -5.64 -14.08 -1.31
C GLN A 102 -4.56 -13.71 -2.34
N ASP A 103 -4.96 -13.49 -3.58
CA ASP A 103 -4.04 -13.42 -4.71
C ASP A 103 -3.31 -12.06 -4.80
N LEU A 104 -3.89 -10.95 -4.33
CA LEU A 104 -3.18 -9.67 -4.31
C LEU A 104 -2.50 -9.42 -2.96
N LEU A 105 -3.27 -9.38 -1.87
CA LEU A 105 -2.74 -8.92 -0.59
C LEU A 105 -1.86 -9.99 0.07
N TYR A 106 -2.29 -11.24 0.12
CA TYR A 106 -1.50 -12.29 0.79
C TYR A 106 -0.26 -12.68 0.01
N ASP A 107 -0.33 -12.80 -1.32
CA ASP A 107 0.87 -12.95 -2.15
C ASP A 107 1.86 -11.80 -1.92
N LEU A 108 1.39 -10.55 -1.87
CA LEU A 108 2.26 -9.41 -1.64
C LEU A 108 2.90 -9.43 -0.24
N VAL A 109 2.10 -9.70 0.79
CA VAL A 109 2.55 -9.70 2.20
C VAL A 109 3.50 -10.87 2.46
N PHE A 110 3.06 -12.10 2.19
CA PHE A 110 3.74 -13.30 2.64
C PHE A 110 4.75 -13.84 1.62
N ASP A 111 4.40 -13.86 0.33
CA ASP A 111 5.21 -14.54 -0.68
C ASP A 111 6.25 -13.62 -1.33
N MET A 112 5.90 -12.36 -1.58
CA MET A 112 6.77 -11.42 -2.29
C MET A 112 7.68 -10.61 -1.37
N THR A 113 7.16 -10.20 -0.21
CA THR A 113 7.84 -9.22 0.65
C THR A 113 8.30 -9.78 1.99
N GLY A 114 7.82 -10.96 2.38
CA GLY A 114 8.18 -11.61 3.66
C GLY A 114 7.72 -10.82 4.89
N GLY A 115 6.68 -9.99 4.74
CA GLY A 115 6.07 -9.28 5.86
C GLY A 115 5.14 -10.20 6.67
N GLY A 116 4.13 -9.63 7.29
CA GLY A 116 3.30 -10.41 8.20
C GLY A 116 1.96 -9.80 8.56
N LEU A 117 1.27 -10.52 9.44
CA LEU A 117 -0.02 -10.13 10.00
C LEU A 117 0.16 -9.66 11.44
N VAL A 118 -0.32 -8.44 11.70
CA VAL A 118 -0.38 -7.86 13.04
C VAL A 118 -1.71 -8.19 13.69
N ASN A 119 -1.65 -8.67 14.93
CA ASN A 119 -2.80 -8.79 15.82
C ASN A 119 -2.66 -7.75 16.93
N PHE A 120 -3.64 -6.85 17.04
CA PHE A 120 -3.65 -5.79 18.05
C PHE A 120 -4.97 -5.78 18.83
N ASP A 121 -4.88 -5.55 20.14
CA ASP A 121 -6.03 -5.49 21.06
C ASP A 121 -6.56 -4.06 21.26
N GLY A 122 -5.85 -3.05 20.74
CA GLY A 122 -6.21 -1.64 20.87
C GLY A 122 -5.85 -0.85 19.61
N VAL A 123 -6.57 0.24 19.37
CA VAL A 123 -6.41 1.13 18.21
C VAL A 123 -5.72 2.42 18.65
N GLU A 124 -4.60 2.75 18.01
CA GLU A 124 -3.83 3.96 18.24
C GLU A 124 -4.09 5.02 17.15
N GLY A 125 -3.87 6.29 17.49
CA GLY A 125 -4.04 7.41 16.55
C GLY A 125 -5.48 7.90 16.36
N HIS A 126 -6.46 7.29 17.04
CA HIS A 126 -7.86 7.73 17.08
C HIS A 126 -8.19 8.45 18.40
N PRO A 127 -8.64 9.72 18.40
CA PRO A 127 -8.49 10.74 17.34
C PRO A 127 -7.02 11.18 17.18
N PRO A 128 -6.62 11.83 16.05
CA PRO A 128 -7.44 12.51 15.05
C PRO A 128 -7.84 11.69 13.81
N LEU A 129 -7.34 10.47 13.66
CA LEU A 129 -7.75 9.59 12.56
C LEU A 129 -9.19 9.13 12.76
N ASP A 130 -9.88 8.69 11.70
CA ASP A 130 -11.08 7.86 11.89
C ASP A 130 -10.67 6.44 12.31
N HIS A 131 -11.65 5.58 12.60
CA HIS A 131 -11.36 4.22 13.05
C HIS A 131 -10.66 3.36 11.98
N GLU A 132 -11.02 3.51 10.70
CA GLU A 132 -10.45 2.70 9.62
C GLU A 132 -8.97 3.07 9.40
N ASP A 133 -8.67 4.37 9.34
CA ASP A 133 -7.31 4.89 9.23
C ASP A 133 -6.47 4.60 10.48
N ALA A 134 -7.07 4.69 11.67
CA ALA A 134 -6.38 4.36 12.92
C ALA A 134 -5.98 2.88 13.00
N CYS A 135 -6.80 1.95 12.50
CA CYS A 135 -6.42 0.55 12.38
C CYS A 135 -5.23 0.35 11.43
N VAL A 136 -5.19 1.05 10.29
CA VAL A 136 -4.04 1.02 9.36
C VAL A 136 -2.79 1.57 10.04
N PHE A 137 -2.92 2.70 10.74
CA PHE A 137 -1.82 3.31 11.49
C PHE A 137 -1.29 2.39 12.60
N THR A 138 -2.19 1.76 13.36
CA THR A 138 -1.84 0.78 14.41
C THR A 138 -1.11 -0.43 13.83
N THR A 139 -1.56 -0.92 12.67
CA THR A 139 -0.88 -2.00 11.94
C THR A 139 0.56 -1.58 11.61
N ALA A 140 0.77 -0.37 11.10
CA ALA A 140 2.11 0.12 10.77
C ALA A 140 3.01 0.29 12.01
N LEU A 141 2.46 0.77 13.13
CA LEU A 141 3.19 0.92 14.39
C LEU A 141 3.67 -0.41 14.96
N GLN A 142 2.83 -1.45 14.86
CA GLN A 142 3.11 -2.77 15.46
C GLN A 142 3.72 -3.77 14.47
N ALA A 143 3.79 -3.43 13.18
CA ALA A 143 4.53 -4.21 12.19
C ALA A 143 6.00 -4.31 12.61
N ALA A 144 6.55 -5.55 12.64
CA ALA A 144 7.86 -5.95 13.17
C ALA A 144 8.80 -4.80 13.56
N ASP A 145 9.06 -4.65 14.87
CA ASP A 145 9.99 -3.62 15.36
C ASP A 145 10.67 -4.05 16.67
N GLU A 146 11.53 -5.07 16.61
CA GLU A 146 12.51 -5.34 17.68
C GLU A 146 13.86 -4.65 17.43
N SER A 147 14.02 -3.95 16.29
CA SER A 147 15.27 -3.30 15.89
C SER A 147 15.49 -1.94 16.57
N LEU A 148 16.75 -1.65 16.91
CA LEU A 148 17.20 -0.32 17.35
C LEU A 148 18.23 0.25 16.36
N PRO A 149 17.98 1.41 15.73
CA PRO A 149 16.78 2.26 15.85
C PRO A 149 15.52 1.63 15.21
N PRO A 150 14.32 2.09 15.61
CA PRO A 150 13.06 1.70 14.99
C PRO A 150 13.10 1.85 13.47
N SER A 151 12.50 0.89 12.77
CA SER A 151 12.38 0.94 11.32
C SER A 151 11.41 2.05 10.88
N ILE A 152 11.69 2.67 9.72
CA ILE A 152 10.76 3.63 9.11
C ILE A 152 9.59 2.86 8.51
N LYS A 153 8.36 3.27 8.86
CA LYS A 153 7.13 2.66 8.37
C LYS A 153 6.46 3.61 7.37
N TYR A 154 5.87 3.06 6.32
CA TYR A 154 5.20 3.84 5.28
C TYR A 154 3.73 3.46 5.19
N CYS A 155 2.84 4.42 5.48
CA CYS A 155 1.42 4.30 5.21
C CYS A 155 1.12 4.99 3.87
N VAL A 156 0.93 4.22 2.81
CA VAL A 156 0.62 4.76 1.49
C VAL A 156 -0.89 4.85 1.31
N THR A 157 -1.42 6.07 1.14
CA THR A 157 -2.86 6.31 1.04
C THR A 157 -3.17 7.51 0.15
N ARG A 158 -4.36 7.53 -0.46
CA ARG A 158 -4.92 8.73 -1.10
C ARG A 158 -5.74 9.60 -0.15
N ASP A 159 -5.89 9.17 1.10
CA ASP A 159 -6.68 9.89 2.09
C ASP A 159 -5.99 11.18 2.52
N TYR A 160 -6.63 12.31 2.24
CA TYR A 160 -6.11 13.62 2.61
C TYR A 160 -6.13 13.86 4.12
N ALA A 161 -7.17 13.38 4.82
CA ALA A 161 -7.32 13.54 6.26
C ALA A 161 -6.25 12.74 7.00
N PHE A 162 -6.03 11.47 6.62
CA PHE A 162 -4.94 10.67 7.18
C PHE A 162 -3.58 11.33 6.93
N ARG A 163 -3.31 11.76 5.69
CA ARG A 163 -2.04 12.40 5.32
C ARG A 163 -1.72 13.65 6.14
N ARG A 164 -2.75 14.37 6.58
CA ARG A 164 -2.68 15.64 7.31
C ARG A 164 -2.87 15.50 8.81
N ALA A 165 -3.11 14.28 9.30
CA ALA A 165 -3.37 14.02 10.70
C ALA A 165 -2.18 14.49 11.57
N PRO A 166 -2.42 15.38 12.55
CA PRO A 166 -1.36 15.85 13.43
C PRO A 166 -1.01 14.80 14.49
N HIS A 167 0.16 14.94 15.11
CA HIS A 167 0.58 14.17 16.30
C HIS A 167 0.68 12.64 16.11
N LEU A 168 0.80 12.16 14.87
CA LEU A 168 1.17 10.77 14.62
C LEU A 168 2.66 10.54 14.92
N SER A 169 3.01 9.27 15.21
CA SER A 169 4.39 8.88 15.51
C SER A 169 5.35 9.23 14.37
N SER A 170 6.55 9.72 14.72
CA SER A 170 7.52 10.23 13.76
C SER A 170 8.20 9.14 12.91
N ASN A 171 8.14 7.87 13.33
CA ASN A 171 8.63 6.73 12.57
C ASN A 171 7.63 6.22 11.51
N VAL A 172 6.38 6.71 11.52
CA VAL A 172 5.36 6.37 10.52
C VAL A 172 5.15 7.55 9.56
N LEU A 173 5.54 7.35 8.31
CA LEU A 173 5.38 8.33 7.25
C LEU A 173 4.13 8.02 6.43
N VAL A 174 3.15 8.90 6.49
CA VAL A 174 1.96 8.83 5.62
C VAL A 174 2.29 9.54 4.30
N LEU A 175 2.17 8.83 3.19
CA LEU A 175 2.55 9.31 1.85
C LEU A 175 1.42 9.08 0.84
N TYR A 176 1.29 9.98 -0.12
CA TYR A 176 0.54 9.67 -1.33
C TYR A 176 1.29 8.64 -2.19
N PRO A 177 0.59 7.86 -3.04
CA PRO A 177 1.23 6.86 -3.89
C PRO A 177 2.37 7.42 -4.75
N ASP A 178 2.19 8.61 -5.34
CA ASP A 178 3.20 9.25 -6.17
C ASP A 178 4.41 9.76 -5.37
N GLU A 179 4.20 10.15 -4.10
CA GLU A 179 5.28 10.52 -3.18
C GLU A 179 6.13 9.29 -2.83
N PHE A 180 5.48 8.16 -2.53
CA PHE A 180 6.16 6.89 -2.25
C PHE A 180 6.94 6.38 -3.47
N VAL A 181 6.33 6.40 -4.66
CA VAL A 181 6.99 6.03 -5.91
C VAL A 181 8.26 6.87 -6.13
N ARG A 182 8.15 8.20 -5.99
CA ARG A 182 9.30 9.10 -6.15
C ARG A 182 10.38 8.87 -5.10
N LEU A 183 9.99 8.59 -3.86
CA LEU A 183 10.91 8.25 -2.77
C LEU A 183 11.74 7.01 -3.14
N VAL A 184 11.08 5.89 -3.45
CA VAL A 184 11.75 4.61 -3.77
C VAL A 184 12.65 4.76 -5.00
N GLN A 185 12.16 5.43 -6.06
CA GLN A 185 12.95 5.65 -7.27
C GLN A 185 14.22 6.47 -6.99
N ARG A 186 14.11 7.57 -6.24
CA ARG A 186 15.27 8.40 -5.88
C ARG A 186 16.26 7.63 -5.00
N SER A 187 15.78 6.87 -4.03
CA SER A 187 16.63 6.04 -3.16
C SER A 187 17.40 5.00 -3.98
N ARG A 188 16.73 4.29 -4.89
CA ARG A 188 17.37 3.30 -5.79
C ARG A 188 18.39 3.94 -6.73
N GLN A 189 18.07 5.10 -7.32
CA GLN A 189 19.01 5.85 -8.16
C GLN A 189 20.25 6.30 -7.37
N ALA A 190 20.07 6.77 -6.14
CA ALA A 190 21.18 7.19 -5.28
C ALA A 190 22.11 6.01 -4.94
N VAL A 191 21.56 4.83 -4.63
CA VAL A 191 22.34 3.61 -4.40
C VAL A 191 23.09 3.18 -5.66
N ALA A 192 22.42 3.16 -6.82
CA ALA A 192 23.06 2.81 -8.10
C ALA A 192 24.20 3.77 -8.46
N MET A 193 24.00 5.08 -8.25
CA MET A 193 25.04 6.09 -8.50
C MET A 193 26.25 5.91 -7.57
N LYS A 194 26.03 5.60 -6.28
CA LYS A 194 27.12 5.29 -5.34
C LYS A 194 27.93 4.06 -5.76
N GLN A 195 27.27 3.04 -6.31
CA GLN A 195 27.94 1.84 -6.80
C GLN A 195 28.78 2.12 -8.06
N LEU A 196 28.27 2.94 -8.98
CA LEU A 196 29.00 3.36 -10.19
C LEU A 196 30.21 4.26 -9.88
N LEU A 197 30.11 5.07 -8.82
CA LEU A 197 31.16 5.99 -8.36
C LEU A 197 32.07 5.38 -7.27
N GLY A 198 32.13 4.04 -7.16
CA GLY A 198 32.84 3.32 -6.09
C GLY A 198 34.26 3.83 -5.77
N PRO A 199 34.74 3.59 -4.54
CA PRO A 199 35.89 4.30 -3.96
C PRO A 199 37.14 4.15 -4.83
N ARG A 200 37.73 5.27 -5.22
CA ARG A 200 39.09 5.31 -5.76
C ARG A 200 40.11 4.97 -4.68
#